data_AF-A0A6L0XI06-F1
#
_entry.id   AF-A0A6L0XI06-F1
#
_cell.length_a   1.000
_cell.length_b   1.000
_cell.length_c   1.000
_cell.angle_alpha   90.00
_cell.angle_beta   90.00
_cell.angle_gamma   90.00
#
_symmetry.space_group_name_H-M   'P 1'
#
loop_
_entity.id
_entity.type
_entity.pdbx_description
1 polymer ?
#
loop_
_entity_poly.entity_id
_entity_poly.type
_entity_poly.pdbx_seq_one_letter_code
_entity_poly.pdbx_strand_id
1 'polypeptide(L)'
;MSGLELIALVPIGIAGWKLFQKLGDQQSLIAQHELTINSQKEMLESIVNADRAGPLSRLNLAVVAGTLVLAGTVTYKSWTLTKSFTVRPPPNYEPTPATFDAEQCVICLENCKDTVFLPCRHLCTCWSCASRIGNSACPTCRAPIQAMQFVYQQ
;
A
#
# COMPACT_ATOMS: atom_id res chain seq x y z
N MET A 1 43.03 -51.29 -6.70
CA MET A 1 42.13 -50.32 -6.05
C MET A 1 41.06 -49.97 -7.07
N SER A 2 39.83 -50.40 -6.82
CA SER A 2 38.76 -50.62 -7.80
C SER A 2 38.14 -49.31 -8.30
N GLY A 3 37.90 -49.20 -9.61
CA GLY A 3 37.31 -48.02 -10.28
C GLY A 3 35.88 -47.65 -9.85
N LEU A 4 35.27 -48.41 -8.94
CA LEU A 4 33.95 -48.16 -8.36
C LEU A 4 33.98 -47.07 -7.26
N GLU A 5 35.11 -46.86 -6.58
CA GLU A 5 35.21 -45.82 -5.54
C GLU A 5 35.27 -44.39 -6.13
N LEU A 6 35.78 -44.25 -7.36
CA LEU A 6 35.82 -42.96 -8.06
C LEU A 6 34.44 -42.44 -8.46
N ILE A 7 33.49 -43.33 -8.77
CA ILE A 7 32.13 -42.95 -9.20
C ILE A 7 31.30 -42.45 -8.01
N ALA A 8 31.54 -42.99 -6.80
CA ALA A 8 30.81 -42.61 -5.59
C ALA A 8 31.22 -41.24 -5.02
N LEU A 9 32.44 -40.78 -5.29
CA LEU A 9 32.97 -39.50 -4.78
C LEU A 9 32.57 -38.28 -5.61
N VAL A 10 32.23 -38.47 -6.90
CA VAL A 10 31.76 -37.39 -7.78
C VAL A 10 30.49 -36.70 -7.27
N PRO A 11 29.41 -37.40 -6.89
CA PRO A 11 28.20 -36.74 -6.37
C PRO A 11 28.43 -36.07 -5.00
N ILE A 12 29.31 -36.62 -4.15
CA ILE A 12 29.70 -36.01 -2.87
C ILE A 12 30.50 -34.72 -3.11
N GLY A 13 31.42 -34.73 -4.07
CA GLY A 13 32.18 -33.55 -4.48
C GLY A 13 31.31 -32.45 -5.08
N ILE A 14 30.33 -32.81 -5.92
CA ILE A 14 29.36 -31.85 -6.49
C ILE A 14 28.45 -31.27 -5.40
N ALA A 15 27.96 -32.10 -4.48
CA ALA A 15 27.16 -31.65 -3.34
C ALA A 15 27.97 -30.73 -2.41
N GLY A 16 29.23 -31.08 -2.13
CA GLY A 16 30.18 -30.26 -1.37
C GLY A 16 30.45 -28.92 -2.05
N TRP A 17 30.71 -28.91 -3.36
CA TRP A 17 30.89 -27.69 -4.15
C TRP A 17 29.65 -26.80 -4.09
N LYS A 18 28.46 -27.38 -4.29
CA LYS A 18 27.20 -26.63 -4.28
C LYS A 18 26.87 -26.06 -2.90
N LEU A 19 27.25 -26.77 -1.83
CA LEU A 19 27.15 -26.28 -0.45
C LEU A 19 28.15 -25.14 -0.20
N PHE A 20 29.38 -25.26 -0.70
CA PHE A 20 30.42 -24.23 -0.58
C PHE A 20 30.04 -22.95 -1.35
N GLN A 21 29.49 -23.08 -2.57
CA GLN A 21 28.91 -21.96 -3.33
C GLN A 21 27.79 -21.30 -2.54
N LYS A 22 26.85 -22.08 -1.99
CA LYS A 22 25.73 -21.54 -1.21
C LYS A 22 26.21 -20.83 0.06
N LEU A 23 27.24 -21.33 0.74
CA LEU A 23 27.85 -20.67 1.90
C LEU A 23 28.54 -19.35 1.50
N GLY A 24 29.22 -19.31 0.35
CA GLY A 24 29.83 -18.09 -0.20
C GLY A 24 28.81 -17.02 -0.60
N ASP A 25 27.70 -17.43 -1.23
CA ASP A 25 26.60 -16.53 -1.61
C ASP A 25 25.88 -15.95 -0.38
N GLN A 26 25.78 -16.71 0.73
CA GLN A 26 25.22 -16.19 1.97
C GLN A 26 26.16 -15.19 2.66
N GLN A 27 27.48 -15.40 2.59
CA GLN A 27 28.47 -14.45 3.15
C GLN A 27 28.50 -13.12 2.41
N SER A 28 28.30 -13.10 1.08
CA SER A 28 28.26 -11.87 0.29
C SER A 28 27.04 -11.01 0.59
N LEU A 29 25.89 -11.64 0.85
CA LEU A 29 24.66 -10.94 1.28
C LEU A 29 24.82 -10.32 2.67
N ILE A 30 25.42 -11.06 3.63
CA ILE A 30 25.67 -10.53 4.98
C ILE A 30 26.59 -9.31 4.91
N ALA A 31 27.67 -9.38 4.13
CA ALA A 31 28.58 -8.24 3.95
C ALA A 31 27.89 -7.02 3.32
N GLN A 32 26.99 -7.23 2.34
CA GLN A 32 26.23 -6.13 1.73
C GLN A 32 25.24 -5.48 2.71
N HIS A 33 24.61 -6.29 3.57
CA HIS A 33 23.75 -5.78 4.64
C HIS A 33 24.53 -4.99 5.68
N GLU A 34 25.73 -5.44 6.08
CA GLU A 34 26.59 -4.71 7.02
C GLU A 34 27.05 -3.36 6.49
N LEU A 35 27.42 -3.26 5.21
CA LEU A 35 27.75 -1.98 4.56
C LEU A 35 26.55 -1.03 4.53
N THR A 36 25.36 -1.54 4.25
CA THR A 36 24.13 -0.75 4.26
C THR A 36 23.82 -0.25 5.67
N ILE A 37 23.96 -1.09 6.71
CA ILE A 37 23.74 -0.71 8.10
C ILE A 37 24.74 0.37 8.55
N ASN A 38 26.01 0.24 8.19
CA ASN A 38 27.03 1.21 8.57
C ASN A 38 26.83 2.57 7.87
N SER A 39 26.48 2.58 6.58
CA SER A 39 26.14 3.83 5.87
C SER A 39 24.89 4.53 6.45
N GLN A 40 23.89 3.76 6.87
CA GLN A 40 22.70 4.29 7.54
C GLN A 40 23.05 4.91 8.90
N LYS A 41 23.98 4.31 9.63
CA LYS A 41 24.44 4.81 10.93
C LYS A 41 25.20 6.13 10.80
N GLU A 42 26.07 6.27 9.80
CA GLU A 42 26.79 7.53 9.53
C GLU A 42 25.84 8.67 9.18
N MET A 43 24.79 8.38 8.39
CA MET A 43 23.73 9.34 8.08
C MET A 43 22.98 9.77 9.36
N LEU A 44 22.67 8.84 10.25
CA LEU A 44 22.00 9.14 11.52
C LEU A 44 22.86 10.01 12.44
N GLU A 45 24.16 9.70 12.57
CA GLU A 45 25.09 10.47 13.40
C GLU A 45 25.30 11.90 12.87
N SER A 46 25.25 12.09 11.55
CA SER A 46 25.31 13.44 10.95
C SER A 46 24.10 14.30 11.33
N ILE A 47 22.90 13.70 11.40
CA ILE A 47 21.67 14.38 11.82
C ILE A 47 21.75 14.75 13.31
N VAL A 48 22.25 13.85 14.15
CA VAL A 48 22.39 14.08 15.60
C VAL A 48 23.43 15.15 15.92
N ASN A 49 24.54 15.21 15.18
CA ASN A 49 25.58 16.23 15.41
C ASN A 49 25.19 17.62 14.89
N ALA A 50 24.32 17.72 13.87
CA ALA A 50 23.77 19.00 13.42
C ALA A 50 22.96 19.71 14.52
N ASP A 51 22.44 18.96 15.50
CA ASP A 51 21.64 19.46 16.63
C ASP A 51 22.49 20.09 17.77
N ARG A 52 23.83 20.07 17.66
CA ARG A 52 24.77 20.64 18.66
C ARG A 52 25.12 22.12 18.45
N ALA A 53 24.51 22.81 17.50
CA ALA A 53 24.69 24.26 17.35
C ALA A 53 24.17 25.00 18.61
N GLY A 54 24.89 26.03 19.06
CA GLY A 54 24.80 26.66 20.39
C GLY A 54 23.44 27.21 20.89
N PRO A 55 23.41 27.84 22.09
CA PRO A 55 22.16 28.17 22.79
C PRO A 55 21.21 29.11 22.02
N LEU A 56 21.73 30.00 21.17
CA LEU A 56 20.93 30.87 20.28
C LEU A 56 20.34 30.13 19.08
N SER A 57 20.95 29.03 18.62
CA SER A 57 20.36 28.19 17.57
C SER A 57 19.35 27.20 18.12
N ARG A 58 19.38 26.83 19.41
CA ARG A 58 18.34 25.99 20.01
C ARG A 58 16.97 26.67 20.04
N LEU A 59 16.92 27.98 20.31
CA LEU A 59 15.66 28.74 20.26
C LEU A 59 15.15 28.89 18.82
N ASN A 60 16.04 29.25 17.88
CA ASN A 60 15.69 29.34 16.46
C ASN A 60 15.26 27.99 15.89
N LEU A 61 15.93 26.89 16.27
CA LEU A 61 15.58 25.54 15.85
C LEU A 61 14.24 25.08 16.47
N ALA A 62 13.98 25.39 17.74
CA ALA A 62 12.69 25.09 18.37
C ALA A 62 11.54 25.88 17.72
N VAL A 63 11.78 27.14 17.35
CA VAL A 63 10.81 27.97 16.61
C VAL A 63 10.57 27.41 15.21
N VAL A 64 11.63 27.05 14.48
CA VAL A 64 11.52 26.45 13.13
C VAL A 64 10.85 25.07 13.19
N ALA A 65 11.20 24.23 14.15
CA ALA A 65 10.56 22.94 14.37
C ALA A 65 9.07 23.12 14.75
N GLY A 66 8.77 24.08 15.63
CA GLY A 66 7.39 24.41 16.01
C GLY A 66 6.56 24.90 14.83
N THR A 67 7.11 25.77 13.97
CA THR A 67 6.40 26.24 12.77
C THR A 67 6.25 25.15 11.72
N LEU A 68 7.24 24.27 11.54
CA LEU A 68 7.14 23.11 10.64
C LEU A 68 6.14 22.07 11.14
N VAL A 69 6.05 21.82 12.44
CA VAL A 69 5.04 20.91 13.03
C VAL A 69 3.65 21.50 12.90
N LEU A 70 3.47 22.80 13.15
CA LEU A 70 2.17 23.47 12.97
C LEU A 70 1.76 23.52 11.49
N ALA A 71 2.66 23.90 10.58
CA ALA A 71 2.40 23.85 9.14
C ALA A 71 2.16 22.42 8.66
N GLY A 72 2.92 21.45 9.19
CA GLY A 72 2.77 20.03 8.91
C GLY A 72 1.42 19.48 9.39
N THR A 73 0.95 19.85 10.58
CA THR A 73 -0.37 19.41 11.09
C THR A 73 -1.54 20.06 10.36
N VAL A 74 -1.43 21.34 9.97
CA VAL A 74 -2.43 22.06 9.16
C VAL A 74 -2.54 21.44 7.75
N THR A 75 -1.40 21.18 7.11
CA THR A 75 -1.37 20.54 5.79
C THR A 75 -1.73 19.06 5.85
N TYR A 76 -1.36 18.33 6.91
CA TYR A 76 -1.74 16.93 7.15
C TYR A 76 -3.25 16.76 7.37
N LYS A 77 -3.89 17.64 8.14
CA LYS A 77 -5.36 17.65 8.25
C LYS A 77 -6.02 17.94 6.91
N SER A 78 -5.47 18.88 6.15
CA SER A 78 -6.00 19.21 4.81
C SER A 78 -5.85 18.05 3.83
N TRP A 79 -4.73 17.34 3.88
CA TRP A 79 -4.46 16.16 3.06
C TRP A 79 -5.34 14.96 3.42
N THR A 80 -5.59 14.73 4.71
CA THR A 80 -6.50 13.66 5.17
C THR A 80 -7.96 13.97 4.88
N LEU A 81 -8.38 15.25 4.94
CA LEU A 81 -9.74 15.67 4.58
C LEU A 81 -10.01 15.68 3.07
N THR A 82 -8.99 15.85 2.24
CA THR A 82 -9.13 15.88 0.77
C THR A 82 -8.85 14.55 0.10
N LYS A 83 -8.47 13.50 0.85
CA LYS A 83 -8.32 12.15 0.30
C LYS A 83 -9.70 11.61 -0.10
N SER A 84 -10.11 11.93 -1.32
CA SER A 84 -11.32 11.45 -1.97
C SER A 84 -11.39 9.94 -1.78
N PHE A 85 -12.36 9.49 -0.98
CA PHE A 85 -12.58 8.08 -0.67
C PHE A 85 -13.29 7.41 -1.85
N THR A 86 -12.85 7.66 -3.08
CA THR A 86 -13.42 7.07 -4.29
C THR A 86 -12.56 5.88 -4.71
N VAL A 87 -13.00 4.68 -4.37
CA VAL A 87 -12.43 3.44 -4.92
C VAL A 87 -13.12 3.20 -6.26
N ARG A 88 -12.34 3.12 -7.33
CA ARG A 88 -12.84 2.84 -8.70
C ARG A 88 -12.82 1.33 -8.97
N PRO A 89 -13.66 0.83 -9.89
CA PRO A 89 -13.59 -0.55 -10.34
C PRO A 89 -12.27 -0.81 -11.09
N PRO A 90 -11.90 -2.09 -11.29
CA PRO A 90 -10.75 -2.45 -12.12
C PRO A 90 -10.87 -1.89 -13.55
N PRO A 91 -9.75 -1.71 -14.27
CA PRO A 91 -9.74 -1.09 -15.61
C PRO A 91 -10.60 -1.83 -16.66
N ASN A 92 -10.82 -3.14 -16.47
CA ASN A 92 -11.72 -3.95 -17.29
C ASN A 92 -12.97 -4.32 -16.50
N TYR A 93 -13.71 -3.32 -16.06
CA TYR A 93 -14.96 -3.52 -15.34
C TYR A 93 -16.03 -4.10 -16.28
N GLU A 94 -16.47 -5.31 -16.00
CA GLU A 94 -17.68 -5.88 -16.57
C GLU A 94 -18.73 -6.05 -15.45
N PRO A 95 -19.95 -5.51 -15.62
CA PRO A 95 -21.03 -5.72 -14.66
C PRO A 95 -21.33 -7.21 -14.52
N THR A 96 -21.32 -7.72 -13.28
CA THR A 96 -21.72 -9.09 -13.02
C THR A 96 -23.25 -9.17 -13.03
N PRO A 97 -23.87 -10.09 -13.80
CA PRO A 97 -25.32 -10.29 -13.77
C PRO A 97 -25.75 -10.88 -12.43
N ALA A 98 -26.87 -10.39 -11.90
CA ALA A 98 -27.43 -10.86 -10.64
C ALA A 98 -28.12 -12.21 -10.79
N THR A 99 -27.86 -13.10 -9.83
CA THR A 99 -28.51 -14.41 -9.78
C THR A 99 -29.78 -14.41 -8.94
N PHE A 100 -29.85 -13.50 -7.95
CA PHE A 100 -30.98 -13.33 -7.05
C PHE A 100 -31.48 -11.89 -7.03
N ASP A 101 -32.79 -11.69 -6.83
CA ASP A 101 -33.42 -10.37 -6.74
C ASP A 101 -32.80 -9.50 -5.63
N ALA A 102 -32.38 -10.13 -4.53
CA ALA A 102 -31.74 -9.43 -3.41
C ALA A 102 -30.37 -8.83 -3.78
N GLU A 103 -29.75 -9.23 -4.88
CA GLU A 103 -28.45 -8.75 -5.36
C GLU A 103 -28.58 -7.71 -6.48
N GLN A 104 -29.75 -7.63 -7.13
CA GLN A 104 -29.98 -6.75 -8.26
C GLN A 104 -29.81 -5.26 -7.91
N CYS A 105 -29.19 -4.52 -8.83
CA CYS A 105 -29.15 -3.08 -8.87
C CYS A 105 -30.58 -2.54 -8.98
N VAL A 106 -30.96 -1.61 -8.10
CA VAL A 106 -32.33 -1.04 -8.06
C VAL A 106 -32.71 -0.22 -9.29
N ILE A 107 -31.79 -0.02 -10.24
CA ILE A 107 -31.98 0.80 -11.44
C ILE A 107 -32.11 -0.06 -12.69
N CYS A 108 -31.12 -0.92 -12.97
CA CYS A 108 -31.18 -1.78 -14.15
C CYS A 108 -31.88 -3.12 -13.90
N LEU A 109 -32.02 -3.53 -12.63
CA LEU A 109 -32.61 -4.81 -12.22
C LEU A 109 -31.95 -6.05 -12.85
N GLU A 110 -30.75 -5.89 -13.41
CA GLU A 110 -30.04 -6.93 -14.17
C GLU A 110 -28.69 -7.28 -13.53
N ASN A 111 -27.93 -6.26 -13.13
CA ASN A 111 -26.56 -6.44 -12.62
C ASN A 111 -26.50 -6.40 -11.09
N CYS A 112 -25.53 -7.09 -10.51
CA CYS A 112 -25.23 -7.07 -9.07
C CYS A 112 -24.87 -5.67 -8.57
N LYS A 113 -25.21 -5.40 -7.31
CA LYS A 113 -24.83 -4.17 -6.61
C LYS A 113 -23.36 -4.19 -6.23
N ASP A 114 -22.55 -3.31 -6.78
CA ASP A 114 -21.10 -3.26 -6.52
C ASP A 114 -20.63 -1.85 -6.11
N THR A 115 -21.56 -0.92 -5.88
CA THR A 115 -21.26 0.48 -5.61
C THR A 115 -21.95 1.00 -4.35
N VAL A 116 -21.13 1.54 -3.44
CA VAL A 116 -21.55 2.15 -2.18
C VAL A 116 -21.51 3.67 -2.29
N PHE A 117 -22.59 4.34 -1.90
CA PHE A 117 -22.65 5.81 -1.85
C PHE A 117 -22.23 6.37 -0.48
N LEU A 118 -21.48 7.46 -0.46
CA LEU A 118 -21.06 8.17 0.75
C LEU A 118 -21.78 9.53 0.87
N PRO A 119 -22.15 9.96 2.08
CA PRO A 119 -21.83 9.36 3.39
C PRO A 119 -22.80 8.26 3.85
N CYS A 120 -23.91 8.01 3.14
CA CYS A 120 -25.00 7.16 3.63
C CYS A 120 -24.72 5.65 3.65
N ARG A 121 -23.66 5.19 2.96
CA ARG A 121 -23.20 3.80 2.86
C ARG A 121 -24.21 2.79 2.31
N HIS A 122 -25.18 3.23 1.52
CA HIS A 122 -26.10 2.31 0.86
C HIS A 122 -25.43 1.66 -0.36
N LEU A 123 -25.43 0.33 -0.37
CA LEU A 123 -25.10 -0.51 -1.51
C LEU A 123 -26.41 -0.83 -2.23
N CYS A 124 -26.72 -0.13 -3.32
CA CYS A 124 -28.00 -0.26 -4.01
C CYS A 124 -27.91 -0.30 -5.54
N THR A 125 -26.74 0.00 -6.12
CA THR A 125 -26.57 0.09 -7.57
C THR A 125 -25.30 -0.61 -8.04
N CYS A 126 -25.27 -1.04 -9.30
CA CYS A 126 -24.04 -1.36 -10.01
C CYS A 126 -23.28 -0.08 -10.43
N TRP A 127 -22.00 -0.19 -10.76
CA TRP A 127 -21.12 0.94 -11.05
C TRP A 127 -21.50 1.68 -12.32
N SER A 128 -21.98 0.93 -13.33
CA SER A 128 -22.48 1.51 -14.58
C SER A 128 -23.71 2.39 -14.36
N CYS A 129 -24.62 1.99 -13.47
CA CYS A 129 -25.77 2.80 -13.08
C CYS A 129 -25.36 3.98 -12.17
N ALA A 130 -24.53 3.73 -11.16
CA ALA A 130 -24.04 4.76 -10.25
C ALA A 130 -23.34 5.92 -10.99
N SER A 131 -22.51 5.59 -11.98
CA SER A 131 -21.80 6.57 -12.81
C SER A 131 -22.75 7.47 -13.62
N ARG A 132 -23.95 6.98 -13.98
CA ARG A 132 -24.97 7.77 -14.70
C ARG A 132 -25.76 8.71 -13.79
N ILE A 133 -25.93 8.33 -12.52
CA ILE A 133 -26.60 9.14 -11.49
C ILE A 133 -25.75 10.35 -11.09
N GLY A 134 -24.42 10.23 -11.18
CA GLY A 134 -23.47 11.28 -10.86
C GLY A 134 -23.56 11.72 -9.39
N ASN A 135 -23.40 13.02 -9.15
CA ASN A 135 -23.44 13.64 -7.80
C ASN A 135 -24.87 13.99 -7.35
N SER A 136 -25.87 13.23 -7.76
CA SER A 136 -27.24 13.44 -7.29
C SER A 136 -27.48 12.75 -5.95
N ALA A 137 -28.69 12.27 -5.68
CA ALA A 137 -29.08 11.71 -4.40
C ALA A 137 -29.08 10.17 -4.42
N CYS A 138 -28.79 9.55 -3.28
CA CYS A 138 -28.85 8.09 -3.12
C CYS A 138 -30.27 7.58 -3.44
N PRO A 139 -30.45 6.57 -4.31
CA PRO A 139 -31.78 6.03 -4.65
C PRO A 139 -32.55 5.48 -3.45
N THR A 140 -31.85 4.95 -2.43
CA THR A 140 -32.47 4.34 -1.26
C THR A 140 -32.91 5.37 -0.21
N CYS A 141 -32.04 6.32 0.16
CA CYS A 141 -32.32 7.25 1.27
C CYS A 141 -32.37 8.72 0.89
N ARG A 142 -32.15 9.05 -0.38
CA ARG A 142 -32.15 10.42 -0.93
C ARG A 142 -31.12 11.36 -0.31
N ALA A 143 -30.16 10.85 0.45
CA ALA A 143 -29.03 11.63 0.93
C ALA A 143 -28.14 12.08 -0.26
N PRO A 144 -27.54 13.28 -0.20
CA PRO A 144 -26.64 13.76 -1.26
C PRO A 144 -25.40 12.87 -1.37
N ILE A 145 -25.01 12.52 -2.60
CA ILE A 145 -23.84 11.69 -2.87
C ILE A 145 -22.60 12.60 -2.92
N GLN A 146 -21.67 12.38 -2.01
CA GLN A 146 -20.38 13.10 -1.97
C GLN A 146 -19.25 12.30 -2.64
N ALA A 147 -19.31 10.98 -2.55
CA ALA A 147 -18.36 10.07 -3.16
C ALA A 147 -19.03 8.70 -3.36
N MET A 148 -18.44 7.88 -4.25
CA MET A 148 -18.85 6.50 -4.47
C MET A 148 -17.66 5.56 -4.40
N GLN A 149 -17.88 4.34 -3.92
CA GLN A 149 -16.86 3.31 -3.78
C GLN A 149 -17.30 2.03 -4.44
N PHE A 150 -16.42 1.47 -5.27
CA PHE A 150 -16.55 0.13 -5.77
C PHE A 150 -16.23 -0.89 -4.66
N VAL A 151 -17.06 -1.92 -4.56
CA VAL A 151 -16.91 -3.04 -3.62
C VAL A 151 -17.09 -4.37 -4.36
N TYR A 152 -16.25 -5.35 -4.03
CA TYR A 152 -16.42 -6.72 -4.52
C TYR A 152 -17.44 -7.42 -3.63
N GLN A 153 -18.52 -7.94 -4.22
CA GLN A 153 -19.43 -8.85 -3.53
C GLN A 153 -18.79 -10.25 -3.52
N GLN A 154 -18.72 -10.88 -2.35
CA GLN A 154 -18.22 -12.25 -2.15
C GLN A 154 -19.38 -13.25 -2.23
#